data_AF-A0A9C7SLA4-F1
#
_entry.id   AF-A0A9C7SLA4-F1
#
_cell.length_a   1.000
_cell.length_b   1.000
_cell.length_c   1.000
_cell.angle_alpha   90.00
_cell.angle_beta   90.00
_cell.angle_gamma   90.00
#
_symmetry.space_group_name_H-M   'P 1'
#
loop_
_entity.id
_entity.type
_entity.pdbx_description
1 polymer ?
#
loop_
_entity_poly.entity_id
_entity_poly.type
_entity_poly.pdbx_seq_one_letter_code
_entity_poly.pdbx_strand_id
1 'polypeptide(L)'
;MDLERSIGFRQQDDDRDEEKERQKLQLYINLKLASSGQPIVAGDNEEFLHTAQDLLKSYREKNRLLTDYFCPSDQRIQSFLERYLKDLPADQIPRLPGMTFVLDRHGVARELSIPLGEDEFHSDIINSYRVKQGVLHNPASDRRTTEGSFHIAEGGLPIPGDKKAVPLETFAILLKAALSPPDELLIIPFTANLENPAKMFISLLLRPVVCPEVPAQDAEKNLEIRFFAPGNLISNLDFVESIFGNGGNPFLAEFDAALDVEHWTGHTGCVILAPHLPQLTKKAVGLPHFDDANSRQRDEQMCWKDEGELYNNGMSFKITARDESGVIVTLLADNYYGYCKKEVKTQIGFSANLFGLAEEEHAGGALAFPRRNHGIEFGVDSRTREPGYSFKDVVERYGAIMDIQPEGYGIDKNFPNIIYVHQDLRMDLEEQTIQWEVNGETKTIRLQPGKTYIQPNGYKVEMHKHPSAPSWRLIGTDPEGTLCHKPCTVSGGGKSEISKSIDDTVIYGPLFVDDLQTDLDRVEEIYLHDYRDRYKPGFEHEDKDPKRRPISPRRSLGSVIKLLTPSPSYKDEYNEWLADIPPRILAL
;
A
#
# COMPACT_ATOMS: atom_id res chain seq x y z
N MET A 1 10.84 -1.43 -13.63
CA MET A 1 9.96 -0.28 -13.34
C MET A 1 10.83 0.89 -12.91
N ASP A 2 10.68 2.07 -13.52
CA ASP A 2 11.32 3.31 -13.04
C ASP A 2 10.53 3.83 -11.84
N LEU A 3 11.02 3.55 -10.63
CA LEU A 3 10.33 3.84 -9.37
C LEU A 3 10.14 5.34 -9.13
N GLU A 4 11.03 6.18 -9.64
CA GLU A 4 10.90 7.64 -9.52
C GLU A 4 9.78 8.14 -10.42
N ARG A 5 9.70 7.65 -11.67
CA ARG A 5 8.63 8.05 -12.58
C ARG A 5 7.27 7.45 -12.25
N SER A 6 7.22 6.25 -11.66
CA SER A 6 5.96 5.56 -11.35
C SER A 6 5.36 6.02 -10.02
N ILE A 7 6.14 6.04 -8.94
CA ILE A 7 5.64 6.28 -7.57
C ILE A 7 6.44 7.36 -6.82
N GLY A 8 7.35 8.07 -7.50
CA GLY A 8 8.15 9.13 -6.89
C GLY A 8 9.17 8.63 -5.86
N PHE A 9 9.43 7.33 -5.81
CA PHE A 9 10.36 6.77 -4.83
C PHE A 9 11.81 7.05 -5.25
N ARG A 10 12.56 7.69 -4.36
CA ARG A 10 13.97 8.06 -4.55
C ARG A 10 14.83 7.25 -3.56
N GLN A 11 16.04 6.89 -3.96
CA GLN A 11 17.00 6.29 -3.04
C GLN A 11 17.46 7.32 -1.99
N GLN A 12 17.79 6.83 -0.79
CA GLN A 12 18.00 7.65 0.42
C GLN A 12 19.22 8.59 0.35
N ASP A 13 20.16 8.37 -0.57
CA ASP A 13 21.41 9.14 -0.71
C ASP A 13 21.33 10.27 -1.76
N ASP A 14 20.12 10.68 -2.13
CA ASP A 14 19.90 11.64 -3.20
C ASP A 14 19.74 13.07 -2.64
N ASP A 15 20.84 13.77 -2.41
CA ASP A 15 20.95 15.18 -1.98
C ASP A 15 20.50 16.18 -3.09
N ARG A 16 19.38 15.89 -3.77
CA ARG A 16 18.80 16.78 -4.78
C ARG A 16 18.03 17.93 -4.13
N ASP A 17 18.26 19.12 -4.67
CA ASP A 17 17.52 20.34 -4.33
C ASP A 17 16.06 20.22 -4.80
N GLU A 18 15.12 20.07 -3.85
CA GLU A 18 13.69 19.88 -4.11
C GLU A 18 13.09 21.02 -4.93
N GLU A 19 13.56 22.25 -4.72
CA GLU A 19 13.07 23.43 -5.44
C GLU A 19 13.46 23.37 -6.92
N LYS A 20 14.67 22.92 -7.23
CA LYS A 20 15.11 22.73 -8.63
C LYS A 20 14.32 21.64 -9.34
N GLU A 21 13.99 20.55 -8.66
CA GLU A 21 13.15 19.51 -9.25
C GLU A 21 11.72 20.01 -9.50
N ARG A 22 11.18 20.82 -8.60
CA ARG A 22 9.89 21.47 -8.78
C ARG A 22 9.89 22.42 -9.98
N GLN A 23 10.92 23.26 -10.13
CA GLN A 23 11.07 24.15 -11.29
C GLN A 23 11.14 23.38 -12.62
N LYS A 24 11.81 22.21 -12.65
CA LYS A 24 11.83 21.33 -13.83
C LYS A 24 10.43 20.80 -14.16
N LEU A 25 9.64 20.40 -13.15
CA LEU A 25 8.26 19.96 -13.34
C LEU A 25 7.37 21.09 -13.87
N GLN A 26 7.51 22.31 -13.36
CA GLN A 26 6.77 23.48 -13.84
C GLN A 26 7.09 23.80 -15.30
N LEU A 27 8.36 23.76 -15.70
CA LEU A 27 8.78 23.90 -17.09
C LEU A 27 8.14 22.82 -17.97
N TYR A 28 8.18 21.57 -17.51
CA TYR A 28 7.58 20.44 -18.21
C TYR A 28 6.06 20.62 -18.40
N ILE A 29 5.35 21.06 -17.36
CA ILE A 29 3.92 21.39 -17.42
C ILE A 29 3.64 22.45 -18.49
N ASN A 30 4.38 23.57 -18.46
CA ASN A 30 4.22 24.64 -19.43
C ASN A 30 4.49 24.18 -20.87
N LEU A 31 5.48 23.31 -21.10
CA LEU A 31 5.73 22.71 -22.41
C LEU A 31 4.52 21.89 -22.90
N LYS A 32 3.92 21.07 -22.02
CA LYS A 32 2.74 20.28 -22.38
C LYS A 32 1.53 21.16 -22.67
N LEU A 33 1.26 22.17 -21.83
CA LEU A 33 0.18 23.14 -22.06
C LEU A 33 0.35 23.83 -23.42
N ALA A 34 1.54 24.36 -23.71
CA ALA A 34 1.83 25.00 -24.99
C ALA A 34 1.65 24.05 -26.19
N SER A 35 2.10 22.81 -26.06
CA SER A 35 2.00 21.77 -27.10
C SER A 35 0.54 21.36 -27.40
N SER A 36 -0.35 21.50 -26.42
CA SER A 36 -1.79 21.29 -26.52
C SER A 36 -2.55 22.55 -26.91
N GLY A 37 -1.84 23.67 -27.13
CA GLY A 37 -2.44 24.95 -27.51
C GLY A 37 -3.15 25.69 -26.38
N GLN A 38 -2.91 25.28 -25.13
CA GLN A 38 -3.44 25.90 -23.92
C GLN A 38 -2.52 27.03 -23.44
N PRO A 39 -3.04 27.99 -22.66
CA PRO A 39 -2.24 29.06 -22.08
C PRO A 39 -1.19 28.50 -21.11
N ILE A 40 -0.01 29.13 -21.10
CA ILE A 40 1.10 28.82 -20.18
C ILE A 40 1.16 29.88 -19.08
N VAL A 41 1.73 29.53 -17.94
CA VAL A 41 1.99 30.51 -16.87
C VAL A 41 3.42 31.03 -17.00
N ALA A 42 3.58 32.35 -16.99
CA ALA A 42 4.87 33.03 -17.04
C ALA A 42 5.74 32.65 -15.83
N GLY A 43 7.03 32.46 -16.06
CA GLY A 43 8.04 32.18 -15.04
C GLY A 43 9.45 32.31 -15.63
N ASP A 44 10.49 32.02 -14.87
CA ASP A 44 11.91 32.19 -15.27
C ASP A 44 12.33 31.41 -16.54
N ASN A 45 11.44 30.61 -17.13
CA ASN A 45 11.68 29.77 -18.29
C ASN A 45 11.12 30.31 -19.63
N GLU A 46 10.68 31.58 -19.67
CA GLU A 46 10.14 32.19 -20.90
C GLU A 46 11.12 32.16 -22.08
N GLU A 47 12.42 32.34 -21.82
CA GLU A 47 13.46 32.32 -22.86
C GLU A 47 13.58 30.95 -23.56
N PHE A 48 13.45 29.85 -22.80
CA PHE A 48 13.46 28.49 -23.34
C PHE A 48 12.21 28.21 -24.18
N LEU A 49 11.03 28.62 -23.69
CA LEU A 49 9.76 28.45 -24.42
C LEU A 49 9.72 29.26 -25.71
N HIS A 50 10.30 30.47 -25.70
CA HIS A 50 10.47 31.29 -26.90
C HIS A 50 11.35 30.58 -27.94
N THR A 51 12.45 29.96 -27.50
CA THR A 51 13.35 29.20 -28.37
C THR A 51 12.68 27.97 -28.99
N ALA A 52 11.81 27.29 -28.22
CA ALA A 52 11.09 26.10 -28.68
C ALA A 52 9.77 26.40 -29.42
N GLN A 53 9.41 27.67 -29.63
CA GLN A 53 8.06 28.07 -30.04
C GLN A 53 7.60 27.46 -31.36
N ASP A 54 8.46 27.46 -32.39
CA ASP A 54 8.11 26.91 -33.72
C ASP A 54 7.94 25.38 -33.69
N LEU A 55 8.73 24.69 -32.86
CA LEU A 55 8.60 23.25 -32.65
C LEU A 55 7.26 22.93 -31.97
N LEU A 56 6.89 23.67 -30.93
CA LEU A 56 5.62 23.51 -30.22
C LEU A 56 4.42 23.82 -31.11
N LYS A 57 4.50 24.88 -31.93
CA LYS A 57 3.47 25.21 -32.94
C LYS A 57 3.31 24.11 -33.98
N SER A 58 4.42 23.55 -34.48
CA SER A 58 4.36 22.41 -35.42
C SER A 58 3.75 21.18 -34.77
N TYR A 59 4.12 20.88 -33.53
CA TYR A 59 3.54 19.76 -32.77
C TYR A 59 2.03 19.94 -32.57
N ARG A 60 1.59 21.15 -32.24
CA ARG A 60 0.17 21.50 -32.12
C ARG A 60 -0.61 21.25 -33.42
N GLU A 61 -0.07 21.68 -34.56
CA GLU A 61 -0.73 21.44 -35.86
C GLU A 61 -0.81 19.94 -36.19
N LYS A 62 0.20 19.16 -35.83
CA LYS A 62 0.16 17.69 -35.98
C LYS A 62 -0.89 17.05 -35.06
N ASN A 63 -0.98 17.48 -33.81
CA ASN A 63 -2.02 17.00 -32.87
C ASN A 63 -3.43 17.34 -33.35
N ARG A 64 -3.61 18.51 -34.00
CA ARG A 64 -4.90 18.87 -34.61
C ARG A 64 -5.32 17.90 -35.72
N LEU A 65 -4.37 17.36 -36.49
CA LEU A 65 -4.66 16.33 -37.49
C LEU A 65 -4.98 14.97 -36.86
N LEU A 66 -4.51 14.72 -35.65
CA LEU A 66 -4.68 13.47 -34.90
C LEU A 66 -5.76 13.56 -33.81
N THR A 67 -6.62 14.59 -33.84
CA THR A 67 -7.63 14.80 -32.78
C THR A 67 -8.62 13.65 -32.65
N ASP A 68 -8.82 12.89 -33.73
CA ASP A 68 -9.66 11.69 -33.76
C ASP A 68 -8.93 10.40 -33.38
N TYR A 69 -7.62 10.44 -33.17
CA TYR A 69 -6.81 9.27 -32.87
C TYR A 69 -6.78 8.99 -31.37
N PHE A 70 -7.30 7.83 -30.98
CA PHE A 70 -7.19 7.33 -29.61
C PHE A 70 -5.90 6.56 -29.40
N CYS A 71 -5.31 6.70 -28.21
CA CYS A 71 -4.30 5.75 -27.77
C CYS A 71 -4.91 4.33 -27.65
N PRO A 72 -4.11 3.24 -27.73
CA PRO A 72 -4.64 1.89 -27.80
C PRO A 72 -5.64 1.53 -26.67
N SER A 73 -5.37 1.96 -25.44
CA SER A 73 -6.28 1.76 -24.31
C SER A 73 -7.61 2.50 -24.48
N ASP A 74 -7.56 3.76 -24.94
CA ASP A 74 -8.77 4.57 -25.18
C ASP A 74 -9.57 4.01 -26.36
N GLN A 75 -8.89 3.47 -27.38
CA GLN A 75 -9.53 2.80 -28.51
C GLN A 75 -10.27 1.53 -28.07
N ARG A 76 -9.70 0.71 -27.17
CA ARG A 76 -10.37 -0.46 -26.59
C ARG A 76 -11.65 -0.07 -25.85
N ILE A 77 -11.58 1.01 -25.06
CA ILE A 77 -12.74 1.55 -24.33
C ILE A 77 -13.80 2.09 -25.30
N GLN A 78 -13.40 2.90 -26.29
CA GLN A 78 -14.32 3.47 -27.27
C GLN A 78 -15.01 2.37 -28.09
N SER A 79 -14.26 1.35 -28.53
CA SER A 79 -14.81 0.21 -29.28
C SER A 79 -15.81 -0.59 -28.45
N PHE A 80 -15.57 -0.73 -27.14
CA PHE A 80 -16.54 -1.29 -26.21
C PHE A 80 -17.81 -0.43 -26.14
N LEU A 81 -17.69 0.88 -25.94
CA LEU A 81 -18.85 1.79 -25.83
C LEU A 81 -19.72 1.76 -27.10
N GLU A 82 -19.10 1.79 -28.28
CA GLU A 82 -19.78 1.70 -29.57
C GLU A 82 -20.54 0.38 -29.74
N ARG A 83 -19.93 -0.74 -29.32
CA ARG A 83 -20.57 -2.05 -29.35
C ARG A 83 -21.69 -2.19 -28.31
N TYR A 84 -21.46 -1.69 -27.10
CA TYR A 84 -22.37 -1.80 -25.96
C TYR A 84 -23.62 -0.95 -26.15
N LEU A 85 -23.50 0.18 -26.85
CA LEU A 85 -24.58 1.14 -27.13
C LEU A 85 -25.09 1.07 -28.57
N LYS A 86 -24.79 0.01 -29.31
CA LYS A 86 -25.08 -0.14 -30.75
C LYS A 86 -26.56 0.02 -31.14
N ASP A 87 -27.48 -0.23 -30.21
CA ASP A 87 -28.93 -0.16 -30.43
C ASP A 87 -29.45 1.28 -30.29
N LEU A 88 -28.61 2.22 -29.83
CA LEU A 88 -28.89 3.65 -29.83
C LEU A 88 -28.45 4.29 -31.16
N PRO A 89 -29.07 5.41 -31.57
CA PRO A 89 -28.60 6.20 -32.71
C PRO A 89 -27.12 6.59 -32.58
N ALA A 90 -26.37 6.52 -33.68
CA ALA A 90 -24.91 6.73 -33.66
C ALA A 90 -24.50 8.12 -33.12
N ASP A 91 -25.33 9.15 -33.31
CA ASP A 91 -25.14 10.51 -32.79
C ASP A 91 -25.40 10.64 -31.28
N GLN A 92 -25.96 9.60 -30.66
CA GLN A 92 -26.18 9.50 -29.22
C GLN A 92 -25.08 8.72 -28.50
N ILE A 93 -24.23 7.97 -29.21
CA ILE A 93 -23.10 7.23 -28.63
C ILE A 93 -21.99 8.25 -28.27
N PRO A 94 -21.69 8.45 -26.97
CA PRO A 94 -20.69 9.42 -26.57
C PRO A 94 -19.28 8.97 -26.97
N ARG A 95 -18.41 9.94 -27.24
CA ARG A 95 -17.03 9.71 -27.64
C ARG A 95 -16.07 10.24 -26.58
N LEU A 96 -15.07 9.44 -26.20
CA LEU A 96 -14.07 9.85 -25.22
C LEU A 96 -13.33 11.14 -25.64
N PRO A 97 -12.78 11.92 -24.70
CA PRO A 97 -12.06 13.14 -25.03
C PRO A 97 -10.79 12.81 -25.82
N GLY A 98 -10.71 13.23 -27.09
CA GLY A 98 -9.58 12.93 -27.98
C GLY A 98 -8.29 13.67 -27.60
N MET A 99 -8.38 14.83 -26.96
CA MET A 99 -7.23 15.62 -26.51
C MET A 99 -7.33 15.90 -25.01
N THR A 100 -6.45 15.27 -24.23
CA THR A 100 -6.37 15.44 -22.78
C THR A 100 -4.95 15.81 -22.35
N PHE A 101 -4.80 16.41 -21.17
CA PHE A 101 -3.49 16.55 -20.56
C PHE A 101 -3.12 15.20 -19.95
N VAL A 102 -2.27 14.46 -20.63
CA VAL A 102 -1.81 13.15 -20.17
C VAL A 102 -0.83 13.34 -19.01
N LEU A 103 -1.06 12.66 -17.90
CA LEU A 103 -0.14 12.55 -16.77
C LEU A 103 0.74 11.32 -17.00
N ASP A 104 1.93 11.52 -17.54
CA ASP A 104 2.90 10.49 -17.93
C ASP A 104 4.13 10.42 -17.01
N ARG A 105 4.11 11.19 -15.92
CA ARG A 105 5.17 11.20 -14.92
C ARG A 105 4.62 11.56 -13.54
N HIS A 106 5.02 10.80 -12.53
CA HIS A 106 4.72 11.08 -11.13
C HIS A 106 5.09 12.51 -10.71
N GLY A 107 4.19 13.14 -9.96
CA GLY A 107 4.36 14.47 -9.38
C GLY A 107 3.84 15.62 -10.24
N VAL A 108 3.59 15.38 -11.55
CA VAL A 108 2.97 16.39 -12.43
C VAL A 108 1.55 16.70 -11.97
N ALA A 109 0.77 15.70 -11.59
CA ALA A 109 -0.59 15.88 -11.07
C ALA A 109 -0.60 16.76 -9.82
N ARG A 110 0.31 16.50 -8.87
CA ARG A 110 0.44 17.27 -7.63
C ARG A 110 0.74 18.73 -7.89
N GLU A 111 1.72 19.02 -8.76
CA GLU A 111 2.08 20.40 -9.06
C GLU A 111 0.97 21.12 -9.85
N LEU A 112 0.21 20.41 -10.68
CA LEU A 112 -0.93 20.96 -11.39
C LEU A 112 -2.14 21.30 -10.50
N SER A 113 -2.20 20.77 -9.28
CA SER A 113 -3.37 20.84 -8.39
C SER A 113 -3.50 22.17 -7.63
N ILE A 114 -2.50 23.06 -7.74
CA ILE A 114 -2.45 24.38 -7.08
C ILE A 114 -1.91 25.40 -8.10
N PRO A 115 -2.41 26.66 -8.13
CA PRO A 115 -1.87 27.72 -8.98
C PRO A 115 -0.36 27.90 -8.83
N LEU A 116 0.31 28.18 -9.94
CA LEU A 116 1.74 28.48 -9.90
C LEU A 116 2.00 29.73 -9.05
N GLY A 117 2.93 29.62 -8.11
CA GLY A 117 3.32 30.71 -7.21
C GLY A 117 2.44 30.88 -5.98
N GLU A 118 1.36 30.11 -5.84
CA GLU A 118 0.44 30.17 -4.70
C GLU A 118 0.54 28.90 -3.84
N ASP A 119 0.00 29.01 -2.62
CA ASP A 119 -0.14 27.89 -1.69
C ASP A 119 -1.59 27.40 -1.56
N GLU A 120 -2.57 28.07 -2.18
CA GLU A 120 -3.99 27.77 -2.01
C GLU A 120 -4.76 27.78 -3.34
N PHE A 121 -5.81 26.98 -3.40
CA PHE A 121 -6.78 26.95 -4.50
C PHE A 121 -8.18 26.69 -3.96
N HIS A 122 -9.16 27.43 -4.47
CA HIS A 122 -10.55 27.36 -4.02
C HIS A 122 -11.52 27.22 -5.19
N SER A 123 -12.51 26.35 -5.01
CA SER A 123 -13.64 26.18 -5.92
C SER A 123 -14.85 25.67 -5.13
N ASP A 124 -16.02 25.60 -5.78
CA ASP A 124 -17.24 25.09 -5.15
C ASP A 124 -17.17 23.60 -4.77
N ILE A 125 -16.22 22.85 -5.34
CA ILE A 125 -16.11 21.39 -5.17
C ILE A 125 -14.86 20.95 -4.43
N ILE A 126 -13.82 21.78 -4.35
CA ILE A 126 -12.55 21.44 -3.69
C ILE A 126 -11.78 22.68 -3.24
N ASN A 127 -11.21 22.58 -2.04
CA ASN A 127 -10.22 23.51 -1.51
C ASN A 127 -8.89 22.78 -1.34
N SER A 128 -7.81 23.31 -1.91
CA SER A 128 -6.48 22.69 -1.91
C SER A 128 -5.45 23.62 -1.29
N TYR A 129 -4.51 23.05 -0.54
CA TYR A 129 -3.50 23.78 0.20
C TYR A 129 -2.14 23.07 0.10
N ARG A 130 -1.08 23.85 -0.07
CA ARG A 130 0.29 23.41 0.17
C ARG A 130 0.57 23.53 1.66
N VAL A 131 1.02 22.45 2.27
CA VAL A 131 1.32 22.39 3.71
C VAL A 131 2.74 21.85 3.91
N LYS A 132 3.30 22.06 5.11
CA LYS A 132 4.69 21.65 5.40
C LYS A 132 4.95 20.15 5.17
N GLN A 133 3.92 19.32 5.31
CA GLN A 133 3.97 17.87 5.16
C GLN A 133 3.65 17.38 3.74
N GLY A 134 3.28 18.27 2.80
CA GLY A 134 2.86 17.91 1.45
C GLY A 134 1.70 18.75 0.95
N VAL A 135 0.61 18.08 0.53
CA VAL A 135 -0.61 18.72 0.03
C VAL A 135 -1.82 18.28 0.84
N LEU A 136 -2.75 19.21 1.06
CA LEU A 136 -4.04 18.98 1.70
C LEU A 136 -5.14 19.32 0.71
N HIS A 137 -6.10 18.42 0.56
CA HIS A 137 -7.26 18.64 -0.29
C HIS A 137 -8.56 18.32 0.46
N ASN A 138 -9.45 19.31 0.54
CA ASN A 138 -10.76 19.22 1.17
C ASN A 138 -11.84 19.29 0.09
N PRO A 139 -12.36 18.15 -0.40
CA PRO A 139 -13.48 18.12 -1.35
C PRO A 139 -14.78 18.56 -0.66
N ALA A 140 -15.78 18.96 -1.43
CA ALA A 140 -17.07 19.43 -0.91
C ALA A 140 -17.80 18.35 -0.08
N SER A 141 -17.70 17.08 -0.49
CA SER A 141 -18.16 15.92 0.29
C SER A 141 -17.01 15.37 1.14
N ASP A 142 -17.14 15.35 2.47
CA ASP A 142 -16.08 14.92 3.39
C ASP A 142 -16.00 13.39 3.59
N ARG A 143 -17.01 12.64 3.15
CA ARG A 143 -17.13 11.20 3.35
C ARG A 143 -17.88 10.51 2.23
N ARG A 144 -17.68 9.19 2.15
CA ARG A 144 -18.34 8.31 1.18
C ARG A 144 -19.70 7.85 1.68
N THR A 145 -20.70 7.92 0.81
CA THR A 145 -22.02 7.27 0.98
C THR A 145 -22.02 5.90 0.32
N THR A 146 -22.67 4.91 0.93
CA THR A 146 -22.77 3.54 0.40
C THR A 146 -24.19 3.16 0.00
N GLU A 147 -25.17 3.55 0.80
CA GLU A 147 -26.57 3.28 0.54
C GLU A 147 -27.04 3.91 -0.79
N GLY A 148 -27.61 3.08 -1.67
CA GLY A 148 -28.17 3.53 -2.95
C GLY A 148 -27.17 4.11 -3.96
N SER A 149 -25.86 4.02 -3.71
CA SER A 149 -24.83 4.72 -4.50
C SER A 149 -24.25 3.93 -5.67
N PHE A 150 -24.52 2.62 -5.78
CA PHE A 150 -23.93 1.77 -6.83
C PHE A 150 -25.00 1.33 -7.83
N HIS A 151 -24.91 1.91 -9.03
CA HIS A 151 -25.78 1.64 -10.16
C HIS A 151 -25.03 0.85 -11.24
N ILE A 152 -25.76 0.07 -12.03
CA ILE A 152 -25.21 -0.75 -13.10
C ILE A 152 -26.08 -0.60 -14.34
N ALA A 153 -25.45 -0.30 -15.48
CA ALA A 153 -26.13 -0.25 -16.76
C ALA A 153 -26.57 -1.67 -17.20
N GLU A 154 -27.77 -1.76 -17.74
CA GLU A 154 -28.28 -2.94 -18.44
C GLU A 154 -27.44 -3.27 -19.69
N GLY A 155 -27.72 -4.37 -20.38
CA GLY A 155 -27.07 -4.74 -21.65
C GLY A 155 -25.76 -5.52 -21.55
N GLY A 156 -25.22 -5.74 -20.35
CA GLY A 156 -24.00 -6.50 -20.11
C GLY A 156 -24.20 -7.70 -19.19
N LEU A 157 -23.20 -7.98 -18.34
CA LEU A 157 -23.27 -9.06 -17.35
C LEU A 157 -24.45 -8.87 -16.37
N PRO A 158 -25.01 -9.97 -15.81
CA PRO A 158 -26.14 -9.91 -14.89
C PRO A 158 -25.95 -8.89 -13.76
N ILE A 159 -27.01 -8.15 -13.44
CA ILE A 159 -26.99 -7.12 -12.40
C ILE A 159 -27.33 -7.77 -11.05
N PRO A 160 -26.46 -7.67 -10.03
CA PRO A 160 -26.76 -8.17 -8.69
C PRO A 160 -28.00 -7.51 -8.09
N GLY A 161 -28.79 -8.28 -7.33
CA GLY A 161 -30.07 -7.81 -6.78
C GLY A 161 -29.96 -6.68 -5.75
N ASP A 162 -28.77 -6.40 -5.23
CA ASP A 162 -28.50 -5.31 -4.30
C ASP A 162 -28.02 -4.02 -5.00
N LYS A 163 -28.05 -3.98 -6.35
CA LYS A 163 -27.65 -2.82 -7.18
C LYS A 163 -28.83 -2.30 -7.98
N LYS A 164 -28.85 -0.99 -8.21
CA LYS A 164 -29.86 -0.37 -9.08
C LYS A 164 -29.56 -0.63 -10.55
N ALA A 165 -30.53 -1.15 -11.30
CA ALA A 165 -30.44 -1.34 -12.74
C ALA A 165 -30.76 -0.03 -13.47
N VAL A 166 -29.93 0.33 -14.44
CA VAL A 166 -30.07 1.57 -15.21
C VAL A 166 -30.26 1.24 -16.69
N PRO A 167 -31.31 1.74 -17.35
CA PRO A 167 -31.50 1.57 -18.79
C PRO A 167 -30.29 2.05 -19.60
N LEU A 168 -30.02 1.39 -20.73
CA LEU A 168 -28.89 1.75 -21.61
C LEU A 168 -28.94 3.20 -22.09
N GLU A 169 -30.12 3.69 -22.46
CA GLU A 169 -30.32 5.08 -22.89
C GLU A 169 -29.95 6.06 -21.77
N THR A 170 -30.37 5.80 -20.54
CA THR A 170 -30.01 6.60 -19.36
C THR A 170 -28.50 6.61 -19.12
N PHE A 171 -27.83 5.46 -19.23
CA PHE A 171 -26.37 5.41 -19.14
C PHE A 171 -25.70 6.23 -20.24
N ALA A 172 -26.16 6.14 -21.49
CA ALA A 172 -25.61 6.92 -22.60
C ALA A 172 -25.76 8.43 -22.39
N ILE A 173 -26.92 8.89 -21.90
CA ILE A 173 -27.16 10.30 -21.58
C ILE A 173 -26.24 10.76 -20.43
N LEU A 174 -26.11 9.97 -19.38
CA LEU A 174 -25.20 10.26 -18.26
C LEU A 174 -23.74 10.31 -18.71
N LEU A 175 -23.30 9.38 -19.56
CA LEU A 175 -21.96 9.37 -20.13
C LEU A 175 -21.71 10.61 -21.01
N LYS A 176 -22.69 10.99 -21.84
CA LYS A 176 -22.60 12.22 -22.65
C LYS A 176 -22.45 13.46 -21.78
N ALA A 177 -23.23 13.55 -20.71
CA ALA A 177 -23.14 14.64 -19.74
C ALA A 177 -21.80 14.62 -18.99
N ALA A 178 -21.29 13.45 -18.60
CA ALA A 178 -20.00 13.31 -17.93
C ALA A 178 -18.83 13.81 -18.79
N LEU A 179 -18.92 13.59 -20.11
CA LEU A 179 -17.92 14.04 -21.10
C LEU A 179 -18.12 15.49 -21.56
N SER A 180 -19.18 16.14 -21.10
CA SER A 180 -19.49 17.55 -21.39
C SER A 180 -19.64 18.37 -20.10
N PRO A 181 -18.60 18.44 -19.25
CA PRO A 181 -18.65 19.19 -18.00
C PRO A 181 -18.74 20.71 -18.24
N PRO A 182 -19.23 21.48 -17.25
CA PRO A 182 -19.14 22.94 -17.28
C PRO A 182 -17.70 23.43 -17.41
N ASP A 183 -17.53 24.60 -18.01
CA ASP A 183 -16.23 25.23 -18.27
C ASP A 183 -15.42 25.45 -16.99
N GLU A 184 -16.09 25.78 -15.88
CA GLU A 184 -15.48 26.00 -14.56
C GLU A 184 -14.83 24.73 -14.01
N LEU A 185 -15.40 23.57 -14.34
CA LEU A 185 -14.90 22.27 -13.91
C LEU A 185 -13.66 21.85 -14.73
N LEU A 186 -13.51 22.36 -15.95
CA LEU A 186 -12.37 22.09 -16.84
C LEU A 186 -11.12 22.91 -16.51
N ILE A 187 -11.24 23.96 -15.69
CA ILE A 187 -10.12 24.84 -15.33
C ILE A 187 -9.00 24.04 -14.65
N ILE A 188 -7.78 24.16 -15.15
CA ILE A 188 -6.58 23.59 -14.53
C ILE A 188 -6.11 24.54 -13.41
N PRO A 189 -6.06 24.10 -12.14
CA PRO A 189 -5.68 24.95 -11.00
C PRO A 189 -4.35 25.69 -11.19
N PHE A 190 -3.33 25.02 -11.74
CA PHE A 190 -2.03 25.61 -12.10
C PHE A 190 -2.13 26.95 -12.85
N THR A 191 -3.13 27.08 -13.72
CA THR A 191 -3.35 28.24 -14.59
C THR A 191 -4.47 29.16 -14.12
N ALA A 192 -5.10 28.89 -12.97
CA ALA A 192 -6.35 29.53 -12.54
C ALA A 192 -6.24 31.06 -12.36
N ASN A 193 -5.04 31.57 -12.09
CA ASN A 193 -4.79 33.02 -11.91
C ASN A 193 -4.57 33.77 -13.23
N LEU A 194 -4.55 33.09 -14.38
CA LEU A 194 -4.48 33.74 -15.68
C LEU A 194 -5.83 34.38 -16.04
N GLU A 195 -5.81 35.47 -16.80
CA GLU A 195 -7.03 36.08 -17.36
C GLU A 195 -7.84 35.08 -18.19
N ASN A 196 -7.15 34.20 -18.91
CA ASN A 196 -7.73 33.08 -19.64
C ASN A 196 -7.06 31.79 -19.16
N PRO A 197 -7.63 31.07 -18.18
CA PRO A 197 -7.05 29.84 -17.67
C PRO A 197 -7.18 28.68 -18.67
N ALA A 198 -6.29 27.69 -18.56
CA ALA A 198 -6.37 26.49 -19.38
C ALA A 198 -7.58 25.65 -18.97
N LYS A 199 -8.33 25.17 -19.98
CA LYS A 199 -9.54 24.36 -19.79
C LYS A 199 -9.43 23.08 -20.60
N MET A 200 -9.30 21.93 -19.93
CA MET A 200 -9.27 20.63 -20.59
C MET A 200 -9.48 19.46 -19.62
N PHE A 201 -9.77 18.30 -20.18
CA PHE A 201 -9.68 17.03 -19.46
C PHE A 201 -8.23 16.64 -19.21
N ILE A 202 -8.03 15.91 -18.12
CA ILE A 202 -6.77 15.34 -17.66
C ILE A 202 -6.95 13.84 -17.68
N SER A 203 -5.91 13.11 -18.10
CA SER A 203 -5.95 11.65 -18.11
C SER A 203 -4.72 11.00 -17.51
N LEU A 204 -4.91 9.82 -16.93
CA LEU A 204 -3.87 9.01 -16.31
C LEU A 204 -4.04 7.55 -16.72
N LEU A 205 -2.93 6.89 -17.04
CA LEU A 205 -2.88 5.43 -17.21
C LEU A 205 -2.41 4.83 -15.87
N LEU A 206 -3.14 3.84 -15.37
CA LEU A 206 -2.74 3.01 -14.23
C LEU A 206 -2.54 1.56 -14.70
N ARG A 207 -1.61 0.85 -14.04
CA ARG A 207 -1.34 -0.58 -14.27
C ARG A 207 -1.45 -1.39 -12.97
N PRO A 208 -2.62 -1.41 -12.29
CA PRO A 208 -2.73 -2.10 -11.01
C PRO A 208 -2.60 -3.61 -11.15
N VAL A 209 -1.88 -4.21 -10.20
CA VAL A 209 -1.70 -5.66 -10.08
C VAL A 209 -3.02 -6.37 -9.83
N VAL A 210 -3.23 -7.47 -10.56
CA VAL A 210 -4.37 -8.38 -10.40
C VAL A 210 -3.90 -9.76 -9.98
N CYS A 211 -2.86 -10.29 -10.64
CA CYS A 211 -2.24 -11.56 -10.27
C CYS A 211 -0.82 -11.27 -9.78
N PRO A 212 -0.49 -11.57 -8.52
CA PRO A 212 0.88 -11.42 -8.03
C PRO A 212 1.81 -12.44 -8.71
N GLU A 213 3.10 -12.12 -8.77
CA GLU A 213 4.12 -13.08 -9.20
C GLU A 213 4.17 -14.28 -8.25
N VAL A 214 4.24 -15.48 -8.81
CA VAL A 214 4.60 -16.71 -8.10
C VAL A 214 5.91 -17.20 -8.69
N PRO A 215 7.06 -17.05 -7.98
CA PRO A 215 8.37 -17.34 -8.54
C PRO A 215 8.46 -18.72 -9.19
N ALA A 216 9.02 -18.77 -10.39
CA ALA A 216 9.16 -19.97 -11.23
C ALA A 216 7.84 -20.62 -11.71
N GLN A 217 6.69 -20.01 -11.44
CA GLN A 217 5.38 -20.53 -11.88
C GLN A 217 4.66 -19.53 -12.80
N ASP A 218 4.38 -18.32 -12.30
CA ASP A 218 3.56 -17.34 -12.99
C ASP A 218 4.14 -15.92 -12.81
N ALA A 219 4.21 -15.15 -13.90
CA ALA A 219 4.58 -13.74 -13.85
C ALA A 219 3.44 -12.89 -13.29
N GLU A 220 3.79 -11.74 -12.68
CA GLU A 220 2.81 -10.74 -12.27
C GLU A 220 1.98 -10.26 -13.48
N LYS A 221 0.66 -10.12 -13.29
CA LYS A 221 -0.26 -9.60 -14.32
C LYS A 221 -1.06 -8.42 -13.82
N ASN A 222 -1.17 -7.43 -14.69
CA ASN A 222 -1.77 -6.13 -14.42
C ASN A 222 -3.03 -5.93 -15.26
N LEU A 223 -3.98 -5.18 -14.72
CA LEU A 223 -5.06 -4.53 -15.47
C LEU A 223 -4.52 -3.20 -16.02
N GLU A 224 -5.02 -2.68 -17.14
CA GLU A 224 -4.86 -1.25 -17.47
C GLU A 224 -6.13 -0.47 -17.14
N ILE A 225 -5.99 0.72 -16.55
CA ILE A 225 -7.12 1.63 -16.28
C ILE A 225 -6.81 3.01 -16.83
N ARG A 226 -7.76 3.58 -17.57
CA ARG A 226 -7.75 4.97 -18.01
C ARG A 226 -8.64 5.81 -17.11
N PHE A 227 -8.02 6.70 -16.34
CA PHE A 227 -8.70 7.69 -15.52
C PHE A 227 -8.83 8.99 -16.29
N PHE A 228 -10.04 9.53 -16.35
CA PHE A 228 -10.35 10.84 -16.92
C PHE A 228 -10.99 11.72 -15.84
N ALA A 229 -10.52 12.95 -15.75
CA ALA A 229 -11.17 13.95 -14.93
C ALA A 229 -11.09 15.33 -15.57
N PRO A 230 -12.07 16.20 -15.35
CA PRO A 230 -11.94 17.62 -15.61
C PRO A 230 -10.74 18.24 -14.87
N GLY A 231 -10.18 19.33 -15.40
CA GLY A 231 -9.00 20.01 -14.85
C GLY A 231 -9.06 20.35 -13.37
N ASN A 232 -10.24 20.69 -12.85
CA ASN A 232 -10.41 21.09 -11.45
C ASN A 232 -10.29 19.89 -10.47
N LEU A 233 -10.26 18.66 -11.00
CA LEU A 233 -10.20 17.41 -10.23
C LEU A 233 -8.86 16.68 -10.37
N ILE A 234 -7.78 17.38 -10.73
CA ILE A 234 -6.44 16.78 -10.90
C ILE A 234 -5.94 16.12 -9.62
N SER A 235 -6.29 16.67 -8.45
CA SER A 235 -5.90 16.09 -7.16
C SER A 235 -6.40 14.65 -6.99
N ASN A 236 -7.53 14.28 -7.60
CA ASN A 236 -8.01 12.90 -7.61
C ASN A 236 -7.07 11.97 -8.40
N LEU A 237 -6.41 12.49 -9.45
CA LEU A 237 -5.44 11.76 -10.25
C LEU A 237 -4.10 11.65 -9.50
N ASP A 238 -3.64 12.71 -8.83
CA ASP A 238 -2.49 12.63 -7.89
C ASP A 238 -2.73 11.55 -6.82
N PHE A 239 -3.94 11.49 -6.27
CA PHE A 239 -4.30 10.51 -5.26
C PHE A 239 -4.22 9.06 -5.77
N VAL A 240 -4.80 8.74 -6.93
CA VAL A 240 -4.71 7.36 -7.46
C VAL A 240 -3.34 7.02 -8.04
N GLU A 241 -2.63 7.99 -8.60
CA GLU A 241 -1.23 7.87 -9.03
C GLU A 241 -0.34 7.49 -7.85
N SER A 242 -0.49 8.17 -6.70
CA SER A 242 0.29 7.91 -5.50
C SER A 242 0.01 6.54 -4.87
N ILE A 243 -1.16 5.93 -5.14
CA ILE A 243 -1.53 4.61 -4.60
C ILE A 243 -1.15 3.48 -5.56
N PHE A 244 -1.37 3.66 -6.86
CA PHE A 244 -1.31 2.59 -7.86
C PHE A 244 -0.19 2.76 -8.89
N GLY A 245 0.55 3.87 -8.82
CA GLY A 245 1.65 4.21 -9.73
C GLY A 245 1.19 4.80 -11.06
N ASN A 246 2.06 5.61 -11.65
CA ASN A 246 1.91 6.14 -13.01
C ASN A 246 2.25 5.07 -14.05
N GLY A 247 1.32 4.76 -14.94
CA GLY A 247 1.46 3.78 -16.01
C GLY A 247 2.14 4.31 -17.29
N GLY A 248 2.60 5.56 -17.30
CA GLY A 248 3.31 6.19 -18.40
C GLY A 248 2.39 6.87 -19.43
N ASN A 249 2.97 7.18 -20.60
CA ASN A 249 2.25 7.82 -21.69
C ASN A 249 1.56 6.78 -22.58
N PRO A 250 0.22 6.66 -22.57
CA PRO A 250 -0.49 5.60 -23.27
C PRO A 250 -0.36 5.67 -24.81
N PHE A 251 0.13 6.78 -25.37
CA PHE A 251 0.39 6.90 -26.80
C PHE A 251 1.70 6.23 -27.26
N LEU A 252 2.59 5.87 -26.34
CA LEU A 252 3.84 5.17 -26.69
C LEU A 252 3.61 3.66 -26.63
N ALA A 253 4.18 2.95 -27.60
CA ALA A 253 4.02 1.50 -27.73
C ALA A 253 4.51 0.74 -26.47
N GLU A 254 5.53 1.24 -25.79
CA GLU A 254 6.04 0.63 -24.54
C GLU A 254 5.00 0.60 -23.40
N PHE A 255 3.96 1.43 -23.48
CA PHE A 255 2.87 1.49 -22.50
C PHE A 255 1.55 0.90 -23.03
N ASP A 256 1.55 0.30 -24.23
CA ASP A 256 0.39 -0.46 -24.72
C ASP A 256 0.38 -1.86 -24.12
N ALA A 257 -0.58 -2.09 -23.22
CA ALA A 257 -0.81 -3.38 -22.57
C ALA A 257 -0.90 -4.57 -23.53
N ALA A 258 -1.47 -4.36 -24.73
CA ALA A 258 -1.67 -5.44 -25.69
C ALA A 258 -0.37 -5.95 -26.31
N LEU A 259 0.72 -5.19 -26.20
CA LEU A 259 2.05 -5.63 -26.66
C LEU A 259 2.80 -6.43 -25.58
N ASP A 260 2.36 -6.35 -24.31
CA ASP A 260 2.89 -7.10 -23.18
C ASP A 260 1.86 -8.11 -22.65
N VAL A 261 1.65 -9.14 -23.46
CA VAL A 261 0.68 -10.22 -23.15
C VAL A 261 1.09 -11.06 -21.93
N GLU A 262 2.38 -11.04 -21.56
CA GLU A 262 2.89 -11.78 -20.41
C GLU A 262 2.47 -11.12 -19.09
N HIS A 263 2.39 -9.80 -19.04
CA HIS A 263 2.09 -9.06 -17.80
C HIS A 263 0.74 -8.32 -17.85
N TRP A 264 -0.13 -8.60 -18.82
CA TRP A 264 -1.48 -8.06 -18.91
C TRP A 264 -2.53 -9.15 -18.70
N THR A 265 -3.64 -8.81 -18.01
CA THR A 265 -4.78 -9.72 -17.83
C THR A 265 -5.71 -9.80 -19.04
N GLY A 266 -5.50 -8.97 -20.07
CA GLY A 266 -6.41 -8.84 -21.22
C GLY A 266 -7.60 -7.90 -20.95
N HIS A 267 -7.67 -7.27 -19.78
CA HIS A 267 -8.79 -6.43 -19.37
C HIS A 267 -8.45 -4.94 -19.41
N THR A 268 -9.46 -4.10 -19.67
CA THR A 268 -9.31 -2.63 -19.74
C THR A 268 -10.36 -1.95 -18.88
N GLY A 269 -9.93 -1.01 -18.06
CA GLY A 269 -10.77 -0.20 -17.20
C GLY A 269 -10.86 1.25 -17.65
N CYS A 270 -11.98 1.90 -17.38
CA CYS A 270 -12.17 3.34 -17.57
C CYS A 270 -12.89 3.93 -16.35
N VAL A 271 -12.41 5.06 -15.85
CA VAL A 271 -13.06 5.84 -14.79
C VAL A 271 -13.17 7.29 -15.21
N ILE A 272 -14.36 7.87 -15.13
CA ILE A 272 -14.63 9.28 -15.47
C ILE A 272 -15.22 9.99 -14.25
N LEU A 273 -14.56 11.05 -13.78
CA LEU A 273 -15.08 11.90 -12.70
C LEU A 273 -16.04 12.95 -13.27
N ALA A 274 -17.24 13.03 -12.71
CA ALA A 274 -18.30 13.91 -13.18
C ALA A 274 -19.23 14.35 -12.01
N PRO A 275 -18.72 15.14 -11.04
CA PRO A 275 -19.49 15.56 -9.87
C PRO A 275 -20.69 16.48 -10.19
N HIS A 276 -20.85 16.92 -11.44
CA HIS A 276 -22.00 17.70 -11.90
C HIS A 276 -23.23 16.86 -12.22
N LEU A 277 -23.09 15.53 -12.39
CA LEU A 277 -24.21 14.65 -12.72
C LEU A 277 -25.38 14.63 -11.72
N PRO A 278 -25.20 14.79 -10.39
CA PRO A 278 -26.32 14.80 -9.44
C PRO A 278 -27.31 15.95 -9.66
N GLN A 279 -26.96 16.95 -10.47
CA GLN A 279 -27.84 18.07 -10.81
C GLN A 279 -28.86 17.73 -11.91
N LEU A 280 -28.71 16.59 -12.59
CA LEU A 280 -29.61 16.18 -13.68
C LEU A 280 -30.93 15.62 -13.12
N THR A 281 -32.04 15.92 -13.77
CA THR A 281 -33.34 15.32 -13.41
C THR A 281 -33.47 13.90 -13.97
N LYS A 282 -34.25 13.05 -13.30
CA LYS A 282 -34.60 11.71 -13.77
C LYS A 282 -35.20 11.75 -15.17
N LYS A 283 -36.06 12.73 -15.45
CA LYS A 283 -36.65 12.95 -16.77
C LYS A 283 -35.59 13.33 -17.81
N ALA A 284 -34.64 14.22 -17.48
CA ALA A 284 -33.59 14.64 -18.40
C ALA A 284 -32.64 13.50 -18.78
N VAL A 285 -32.48 12.50 -17.91
CA VAL A 285 -31.68 11.30 -18.19
C VAL A 285 -32.52 10.15 -18.77
N GLY A 286 -33.72 10.43 -19.27
CA GLY A 286 -34.55 9.47 -20.01
C GLY A 286 -35.22 8.39 -19.16
N LEU A 287 -35.33 8.57 -17.84
CA LEU A 287 -36.10 7.61 -17.02
C LEU A 287 -37.61 7.76 -17.30
N PRO A 288 -38.39 6.66 -17.18
CA PRO A 288 -39.83 6.69 -17.41
C PRO A 288 -40.58 7.43 -16.31
N HIS A 289 -41.77 7.94 -16.66
CA HIS A 289 -42.75 8.35 -15.66
C HIS A 289 -43.18 7.14 -14.81
N PHE A 290 -43.55 7.35 -13.55
CA PHE A 290 -43.87 6.30 -12.59
C PHE A 290 -44.93 5.33 -13.11
N ASP A 291 -45.93 5.84 -13.83
CA ASP A 291 -47.03 5.03 -14.39
C ASP A 291 -46.56 4.07 -15.50
N ASP A 292 -45.51 4.43 -16.23
CA ASP A 292 -44.90 3.62 -17.30
C ASP A 292 -43.75 2.73 -16.79
N ALA A 293 -43.32 2.92 -15.54
CA ALA A 293 -42.21 2.18 -14.94
C ALA A 293 -42.62 0.76 -14.50
N ASN A 294 -41.73 -0.20 -14.69
CA ASN A 294 -41.91 -1.55 -14.16
C ASN A 294 -41.70 -1.60 -12.62
N SER A 295 -42.04 -2.73 -11.97
CA SER A 295 -41.95 -2.86 -10.51
C SER A 295 -40.54 -2.60 -9.98
N ARG A 296 -39.51 -3.15 -10.65
CA ARG A 296 -38.11 -2.96 -10.26
C ARG A 296 -37.70 -1.50 -10.36
N GLN A 297 -38.05 -0.82 -11.44
CA GLN A 297 -37.77 0.60 -11.62
C GLN A 297 -38.40 1.45 -10.52
N ARG A 298 -39.62 1.12 -10.09
CA ARG A 298 -40.29 1.80 -8.96
C ARG A 298 -39.58 1.55 -7.63
N ASP A 299 -39.24 0.29 -7.35
CA ASP A 299 -38.57 -0.12 -6.11
C ASP A 299 -37.18 0.49 -5.98
N GLU A 300 -36.44 0.57 -7.09
CA GLU A 300 -35.09 1.13 -7.17
C GLU A 300 -35.08 2.65 -7.41
N GLN A 301 -36.26 3.29 -7.51
CA GLN A 301 -36.44 4.72 -7.79
C GLN A 301 -35.87 5.19 -9.14
N MET A 302 -35.82 4.28 -10.12
CA MET A 302 -35.45 4.52 -11.52
C MET A 302 -36.66 4.94 -12.37
N CYS A 303 -37.45 5.86 -11.83
CA CYS A 303 -38.60 6.52 -12.46
C CYS A 303 -38.91 7.84 -11.73
N TRP A 304 -39.70 8.71 -12.35
CA TRP A 304 -40.11 10.01 -11.78
C TRP A 304 -41.63 10.17 -11.73
N LYS A 305 -42.13 10.90 -10.73
CA LYS A 305 -43.51 11.39 -10.66
C LYS A 305 -43.56 12.87 -10.99
N ASP A 306 -42.63 13.64 -10.44
CA ASP A 306 -42.48 15.06 -10.70
C ASP A 306 -41.28 15.31 -11.63
N GLU A 307 -41.44 16.18 -12.63
CA GLU A 307 -40.40 16.44 -13.64
C GLU A 307 -39.09 17.02 -13.06
N GLY A 308 -39.19 17.65 -11.89
CA GLY A 308 -38.07 18.24 -11.15
C GLY A 308 -37.28 17.26 -10.28
N GLU A 309 -37.67 15.98 -10.21
CA GLU A 309 -36.95 14.99 -9.41
C GLU A 309 -35.53 14.79 -9.94
N LEU A 310 -34.53 15.05 -9.09
CA LEU A 310 -33.13 14.81 -9.39
C LEU A 310 -32.83 13.31 -9.48
N TYR A 311 -31.94 12.95 -10.40
CA TYR A 311 -31.42 11.60 -10.49
C TYR A 311 -30.72 11.23 -9.18
N ASN A 312 -31.01 10.03 -8.67
CA ASN A 312 -30.57 9.58 -7.35
C ASN A 312 -30.86 10.58 -6.21
N ASN A 313 -31.93 11.38 -6.34
CA ASN A 313 -32.32 12.40 -5.36
C ASN A 313 -31.23 13.47 -5.13
N GLY A 314 -30.38 13.72 -6.12
CA GLY A 314 -29.26 14.67 -6.02
C GLY A 314 -28.08 14.15 -5.20
N MET A 315 -28.10 12.87 -4.80
CA MET A 315 -27.04 12.23 -4.03
C MET A 315 -25.95 11.67 -4.93
N SER A 316 -24.73 11.59 -4.42
CA SER A 316 -23.60 10.95 -5.10
C SER A 316 -23.88 9.50 -5.47
N PHE A 317 -23.40 9.10 -6.64
CA PHE A 317 -23.51 7.74 -7.15
C PHE A 317 -22.31 7.38 -8.01
N LYS A 318 -22.20 6.09 -8.31
CA LYS A 318 -21.41 5.57 -9.42
C LYS A 318 -22.30 4.73 -10.32
N ILE A 319 -22.02 4.76 -11.61
CA ILE A 319 -22.70 3.92 -12.60
C ILE A 319 -21.68 3.20 -13.47
N THR A 320 -21.82 1.89 -13.58
CA THR A 320 -20.86 1.03 -14.29
C THR A 320 -21.53 0.30 -15.46
N ALA A 321 -20.88 0.32 -16.62
CA ALA A 321 -21.15 -0.56 -17.77
C ALA A 321 -19.99 -1.56 -17.91
N ARG A 322 -20.31 -2.84 -18.13
CA ARG A 322 -19.33 -3.92 -18.25
C ARG A 322 -19.96 -5.18 -18.85
N ASP A 323 -19.19 -5.94 -19.60
CA ASP A 323 -19.59 -7.23 -20.14
C ASP A 323 -18.42 -8.23 -20.18
N GLU A 324 -18.66 -9.41 -20.75
CA GLU A 324 -17.68 -10.50 -20.88
C GLU A 324 -16.50 -10.19 -21.83
N SER A 325 -16.50 -9.05 -22.53
CA SER A 325 -15.37 -8.66 -23.40
C SER A 325 -14.13 -8.21 -22.62
N GLY A 326 -14.25 -8.03 -21.30
CA GLY A 326 -13.12 -7.62 -20.47
C GLY A 326 -12.95 -6.10 -20.32
N VAL A 327 -13.93 -5.30 -20.75
CA VAL A 327 -13.92 -3.85 -20.58
C VAL A 327 -14.95 -3.40 -19.55
N ILE A 328 -14.54 -2.52 -18.64
CA ILE A 328 -15.37 -1.93 -17.59
C ILE A 328 -15.26 -0.40 -17.61
N VAL A 329 -16.38 0.30 -17.66
CA VAL A 329 -16.46 1.77 -17.66
C VAL A 329 -17.31 2.25 -16.50
N THR A 330 -16.77 3.12 -15.66
CA THR A 330 -17.49 3.69 -14.51
C THR A 330 -17.47 5.21 -14.51
N LEU A 331 -18.64 5.82 -14.28
CA LEU A 331 -18.77 7.25 -13.97
C LEU A 331 -18.85 7.44 -12.45
N LEU A 332 -18.10 8.39 -11.90
CA LEU A 332 -18.16 8.77 -10.48
C LEU A 332 -18.77 10.17 -10.36
N ALA A 333 -19.97 10.26 -9.78
CA ALA A 333 -20.73 11.49 -9.61
C ALA A 333 -20.42 12.20 -8.27
N ASP A 334 -19.15 12.19 -7.87
CA ASP A 334 -18.60 12.84 -6.67
C ASP A 334 -17.07 12.89 -6.80
N ASN A 335 -16.41 13.81 -6.11
CA ASN A 335 -14.95 13.97 -6.14
C ASN A 335 -14.25 13.54 -4.84
N TYR A 336 -14.94 12.93 -3.88
CA TYR A 336 -14.31 12.37 -2.70
C TYR A 336 -13.37 11.21 -3.08
N TYR A 337 -12.10 11.34 -2.69
CA TYR A 337 -10.99 10.43 -3.02
C TYR A 337 -11.28 8.94 -2.76
N GLY A 338 -12.08 8.65 -1.73
CA GLY A 338 -12.46 7.28 -1.40
C GLY A 338 -13.20 6.55 -2.52
N TYR A 339 -13.98 7.24 -3.36
CA TYR A 339 -14.63 6.64 -4.52
C TYR A 339 -13.60 6.21 -5.57
N CYS A 340 -12.59 7.04 -5.86
CA CYS A 340 -11.53 6.73 -6.83
C CYS A 340 -10.76 5.46 -6.43
N LYS A 341 -10.30 5.38 -5.17
CA LYS A 341 -9.62 4.19 -4.65
C LYS A 341 -10.48 2.93 -4.70
N LYS A 342 -11.76 3.04 -4.34
CA LYS A 342 -12.68 1.89 -4.33
C LYS A 342 -13.13 1.49 -5.73
N GLU A 343 -13.05 2.38 -6.71
CA GLU A 343 -13.34 2.04 -8.10
C GLU A 343 -12.18 1.27 -8.74
N VAL A 344 -10.93 1.65 -8.49
CA VAL A 344 -9.77 0.81 -8.88
C VAL A 344 -9.91 -0.60 -8.30
N LYS A 345 -10.27 -0.70 -7.01
CA LYS A 345 -10.58 -2.01 -6.38
C LYS A 345 -11.68 -2.77 -7.12
N THR A 346 -12.77 -2.10 -7.51
CA THR A 346 -13.89 -2.73 -8.22
C THR A 346 -13.44 -3.28 -9.57
N GLN A 347 -12.61 -2.54 -10.31
CA GLN A 347 -12.12 -2.97 -11.62
C GLN A 347 -11.05 -4.07 -11.53
N ILE A 348 -10.20 -4.07 -10.49
CA ILE A 348 -9.31 -5.21 -10.18
C ILE A 348 -10.16 -6.46 -9.91
N GLY A 349 -11.23 -6.35 -9.10
CA GLY A 349 -12.13 -7.47 -8.82
C GLY A 349 -12.81 -8.01 -10.08
N PHE A 350 -13.28 -7.13 -10.97
CA PHE A 350 -13.81 -7.50 -12.28
C PHE A 350 -12.78 -8.25 -13.13
N SER A 351 -11.54 -7.73 -13.22
CA SER A 351 -10.45 -8.37 -13.95
C SER A 351 -10.10 -9.74 -13.36
N ALA A 352 -10.01 -9.85 -12.03
CA ALA A 352 -9.73 -11.12 -11.34
C ALA A 352 -10.81 -12.16 -11.64
N ASN A 353 -12.09 -11.76 -11.60
CA ASN A 353 -13.22 -12.65 -11.87
C ASN A 353 -13.23 -13.18 -13.31
N LEU A 354 -12.91 -12.35 -14.30
CA LEU A 354 -12.84 -12.80 -15.70
C LEU A 354 -11.54 -13.58 -16.00
N PHE A 355 -10.44 -13.26 -15.31
CA PHE A 355 -9.16 -13.94 -15.53
C PHE A 355 -9.15 -15.37 -14.95
N GLY A 356 -9.76 -15.56 -13.77
CA GLY A 356 -10.03 -16.89 -13.19
C GLY A 356 -8.90 -17.53 -12.37
N LEU A 357 -7.72 -16.90 -12.26
CA LEU A 357 -6.56 -17.42 -11.50
C LEU A 357 -6.20 -16.59 -10.26
N ALA A 358 -6.97 -15.54 -9.96
CA ALA A 358 -6.71 -14.65 -8.84
C ALA A 358 -8.01 -14.20 -8.17
N GLU A 359 -7.88 -13.74 -6.92
CA GLU A 359 -8.97 -13.18 -6.12
C GLU A 359 -8.58 -11.76 -5.69
N GLU A 360 -9.52 -10.82 -5.84
CA GLU A 360 -9.38 -9.49 -5.26
C GLU A 360 -10.01 -9.50 -3.86
N GLU A 361 -9.19 -9.28 -2.83
CA GLU A 361 -9.63 -9.42 -1.45
C GLU A 361 -9.68 -8.10 -0.68
N HIS A 362 -10.69 -7.92 0.16
CA HIS A 362 -10.67 -6.88 1.18
C HIS A 362 -10.04 -7.40 2.48
N ALA A 363 -8.72 -7.59 2.46
CA ALA A 363 -7.96 -8.20 3.55
C ALA A 363 -6.93 -7.24 4.20
N GLY A 364 -6.36 -7.68 5.31
CA GLY A 364 -5.08 -7.24 5.86
C GLY A 364 -4.19 -8.46 6.08
N GLY A 365 -2.91 -8.26 6.37
CA GLY A 365 -2.00 -9.37 6.62
C GLY A 365 -0.66 -8.91 7.18
N ALA A 366 0.11 -9.87 7.71
CA ALA A 366 1.46 -9.64 8.23
C ALA A 366 2.29 -10.92 8.13
N LEU A 367 3.59 -10.79 7.86
CA LEU A 367 4.56 -11.86 8.08
C LEU A 367 5.21 -11.62 9.44
N ALA A 368 4.82 -12.41 10.43
CA ALA A 368 5.21 -12.21 11.82
C ALA A 368 6.34 -13.16 12.22
N PHE A 369 7.46 -12.58 12.67
CA PHE A 369 8.61 -13.34 13.18
C PHE A 369 8.66 -13.27 14.70
N PRO A 370 8.69 -14.40 15.42
CA PRO A 370 8.84 -14.40 16.88
C PRO A 370 10.13 -13.69 17.31
N ARG A 371 10.01 -12.82 18.33
CA ARG A 371 11.16 -12.12 18.95
C ARG A 371 11.31 -12.51 20.41
N ARG A 372 12.54 -12.55 20.89
CA ARG A 372 12.90 -12.88 22.28
C ARG A 372 13.83 -11.82 22.86
N ASN A 373 13.64 -11.51 24.14
CA ASN A 373 14.56 -10.69 24.91
C ASN A 373 15.57 -11.62 25.61
N HIS A 374 16.83 -11.55 25.21
CA HIS A 374 17.93 -12.31 25.81
C HIS A 374 18.59 -11.59 27.00
N GLY A 375 18.21 -10.34 27.27
CA GLY A 375 18.80 -9.53 28.34
C GLY A 375 20.22 -9.10 27.98
N ILE A 376 21.18 -9.44 28.82
CA ILE A 376 22.58 -9.00 28.70
C ILE A 376 23.49 -10.01 28.00
N GLU A 377 23.05 -11.26 27.79
CA GLU A 377 23.92 -12.32 27.28
C GLU A 377 23.17 -13.30 26.36
N PHE A 378 23.83 -13.77 25.31
CA PHE A 378 23.30 -14.78 24.37
C PHE A 378 24.37 -15.80 23.95
N GLY A 379 23.97 -17.05 23.72
CA GLY A 379 24.82 -18.09 23.09
C GLY A 379 25.49 -19.11 24.03
N VAL A 380 25.41 -18.92 25.35
CA VAL A 380 26.01 -19.84 26.36
C VAL A 380 25.24 -21.15 26.57
N ASP A 381 23.93 -21.18 26.29
CA ASP A 381 23.14 -22.41 26.34
C ASP A 381 23.15 -23.10 24.97
N SER A 382 23.76 -24.29 24.90
CA SER A 382 23.85 -25.14 23.69
C SER A 382 22.51 -25.52 23.04
N ARG A 383 21.36 -25.26 23.68
CA ARG A 383 20.02 -25.56 23.17
C ARG A 383 19.54 -24.62 22.05
N THR A 384 20.18 -23.48 21.84
CA THR A 384 19.87 -22.56 20.73
C THR A 384 20.58 -22.97 19.42
N ARG A 385 21.35 -24.05 19.43
CA ARG A 385 22.17 -24.50 18.30
C ARG A 385 21.47 -25.64 17.58
N GLU A 386 20.71 -25.28 16.56
CA GLU A 386 20.12 -26.27 15.67
C GLU A 386 21.24 -26.93 14.83
N PRO A 387 21.36 -28.27 14.85
CA PRO A 387 22.42 -28.95 14.11
C PRO A 387 22.22 -28.80 12.60
N GLY A 388 23.33 -28.86 11.84
CA GLY A 388 23.29 -28.82 10.37
C GLY A 388 23.55 -27.45 9.75
N TYR A 389 23.86 -26.44 10.56
CA TYR A 389 24.22 -25.10 10.08
C TYR A 389 25.64 -24.74 10.48
N SER A 390 26.42 -24.17 9.55
CA SER A 390 27.75 -23.66 9.85
C SER A 390 28.04 -22.39 9.07
N PHE A 391 28.89 -21.52 9.62
CA PHE A 391 29.32 -20.31 8.92
C PHE A 391 30.07 -20.65 7.63
N LYS A 392 30.80 -21.77 7.59
CA LYS A 392 31.47 -22.26 6.39
C LYS A 392 30.48 -22.52 5.25
N ASP A 393 29.35 -23.17 5.53
CA ASP A 393 28.33 -23.45 4.52
C ASP A 393 27.67 -22.16 4.00
N VAL A 394 27.51 -21.16 4.88
CA VAL A 394 27.02 -19.82 4.51
C VAL A 394 28.00 -19.14 3.55
N VAL A 395 29.30 -19.18 3.84
CA VAL A 395 30.32 -18.59 2.95
C VAL A 395 30.38 -19.32 1.60
N GLU A 396 30.29 -20.66 1.60
CA GLU A 396 30.28 -21.43 0.34
C GLU A 396 29.07 -21.06 -0.55
N ARG A 397 27.90 -20.82 0.03
CA ARG A 397 26.67 -20.50 -0.73
C ARG A 397 26.51 -19.02 -1.05
N TYR A 398 26.91 -18.15 -0.14
CA TYR A 398 26.55 -16.73 -0.15
C TYR A 398 27.76 -15.79 -0.01
N GLY A 399 29.00 -16.29 -0.04
CA GLY A 399 30.20 -15.46 0.09
C GLY A 399 30.32 -14.34 -0.96
N ALA A 400 29.67 -14.47 -2.11
CA ALA A 400 29.68 -13.44 -3.16
C ALA A 400 29.06 -12.10 -2.69
N ILE A 401 28.07 -12.13 -1.79
CA ILE A 401 27.41 -10.93 -1.27
C ILE A 401 28.07 -10.36 -0.01
N MET A 402 29.16 -10.99 0.46
CA MET A 402 29.81 -10.65 1.72
C MET A 402 31.27 -10.22 1.52
N ASP A 403 31.72 -9.28 2.33
CA ASP A 403 33.14 -9.03 2.57
C ASP A 403 33.58 -9.83 3.80
N ILE A 404 34.28 -10.94 3.54
CA ILE A 404 34.76 -11.86 4.58
C ILE A 404 35.96 -11.26 5.30
N GLN A 405 35.89 -11.24 6.62
CA GLN A 405 36.88 -10.62 7.50
C GLN A 405 37.85 -11.66 8.08
N PRO A 406 39.09 -11.27 8.40
CA PRO A 406 40.11 -12.17 8.94
C PRO A 406 39.71 -12.91 10.22
N GLU A 407 38.85 -12.29 11.04
CA GLU A 407 38.35 -12.84 12.30
C GLU A 407 37.29 -13.95 12.11
N GLY A 408 36.87 -14.22 10.87
CA GLY A 408 35.93 -15.28 10.53
C GLY A 408 34.46 -14.86 10.59
N TYR A 409 34.14 -13.66 10.13
CA TYR A 409 32.76 -13.17 9.97
C TYR A 409 32.59 -12.48 8.62
N GLY A 410 31.35 -12.23 8.19
CA GLY A 410 31.05 -11.56 6.93
C GLY A 410 30.30 -10.24 7.15
N ILE A 411 30.56 -9.24 6.31
CA ILE A 411 29.79 -7.99 6.25
C ILE A 411 29.04 -7.98 4.92
N ASP A 412 27.73 -7.69 4.92
CA ASP A 412 26.98 -7.58 3.66
C ASP A 412 27.46 -6.37 2.84
N LYS A 413 27.68 -6.58 1.54
CA LYS A 413 28.20 -5.55 0.62
C LYS A 413 27.21 -4.42 0.33
N ASN A 414 25.92 -4.72 0.34
CA ASN A 414 24.85 -3.74 0.08
C ASN A 414 24.38 -3.09 1.38
N PHE A 415 24.45 -3.82 2.50
CA PHE A 415 23.96 -3.39 3.80
C PHE A 415 25.03 -3.56 4.88
N PRO A 416 25.98 -2.60 5.04
CA PRO A 416 27.11 -2.72 5.98
C PRO A 416 26.72 -2.85 7.47
N ASN A 417 25.43 -2.69 7.79
CA ASN A 417 24.86 -2.95 9.11
C ASN A 417 24.51 -4.43 9.35
N ILE A 418 24.51 -5.28 8.33
CA ILE A 418 24.27 -6.71 8.43
C ILE A 418 25.60 -7.45 8.56
N ILE A 419 25.74 -8.23 9.63
CA ILE A 419 26.97 -8.94 9.99
C ILE A 419 26.67 -10.43 10.16
N TYR A 420 27.28 -11.28 9.33
CA TYR A 420 27.13 -12.73 9.39
C TYR A 420 28.15 -13.33 10.35
N VAL A 421 27.67 -14.06 11.35
CA VAL A 421 28.48 -14.58 12.47
C VAL A 421 28.36 -16.10 12.60
N HIS A 422 29.20 -16.69 13.44
CA HIS A 422 29.15 -18.12 13.75
C HIS A 422 27.90 -18.51 14.54
N GLN A 423 27.48 -19.78 14.43
CA GLN A 423 26.38 -20.31 15.26
C GLN A 423 26.83 -20.54 16.71
N ASP A 424 28.05 -21.05 16.89
CA ASP A 424 28.70 -21.17 18.18
C ASP A 424 29.41 -19.87 18.52
N LEU A 425 28.70 -19.01 19.24
CA LEU A 425 29.22 -17.73 19.73
C LEU A 425 28.70 -17.42 21.13
N ARG A 426 29.28 -16.39 21.74
CA ARG A 426 28.80 -15.75 22.95
C ARG A 426 28.72 -14.25 22.71
N MET A 427 27.55 -13.66 22.94
CA MET A 427 27.36 -12.21 22.93
C MET A 427 27.21 -11.73 24.37
N ASP A 428 27.95 -10.70 24.72
CA ASP A 428 27.93 -10.06 26.03
C ASP A 428 27.69 -8.55 25.85
N LEU A 429 26.60 -8.06 26.42
CA LEU A 429 26.16 -6.68 26.31
C LEU A 429 27.00 -5.74 27.17
N GLU A 430 27.43 -6.18 28.35
CA GLU A 430 28.19 -5.35 29.29
C GLU A 430 29.61 -5.14 28.79
N GLU A 431 30.25 -6.23 28.34
CA GLU A 431 31.57 -6.18 27.73
C GLU A 431 31.55 -5.66 26.28
N GLN A 432 30.35 -5.57 25.67
CA GLN A 432 30.15 -5.22 24.26
C GLN A 432 30.96 -6.12 23.32
N THR A 433 30.93 -7.43 23.56
CA THR A 433 31.70 -8.40 22.75
C THR A 433 30.82 -9.46 22.12
N ILE A 434 31.27 -9.94 20.96
CA ILE A 434 30.81 -11.19 20.35
C ILE A 434 32.05 -12.07 20.18
N GLN A 435 32.02 -13.26 20.77
CA GLN A 435 33.17 -14.18 20.83
C GLN A 435 32.80 -15.53 20.22
N TRP A 436 33.74 -16.14 19.50
CA TRP A 436 33.61 -17.52 19.00
C TRP A 436 35.00 -18.16 18.88
N GLU A 437 35.06 -19.47 18.72
CA GLU A 437 36.31 -20.19 18.48
C GLU A 437 36.51 -20.50 17.00
N VAL A 438 37.74 -20.26 16.51
CA VAL A 438 38.19 -20.68 15.18
C VAL A 438 39.53 -21.39 15.36
N ASN A 439 39.61 -22.67 14.98
CA ASN A 439 40.82 -23.49 15.10
C ASN A 439 41.45 -23.50 16.51
N GLY A 440 40.63 -23.42 17.56
CA GLY A 440 41.08 -23.38 18.96
C GLY A 440 41.56 -22.00 19.44
N GLU A 441 41.47 -20.96 18.62
CA GLU A 441 41.69 -19.57 19.02
C GLU A 441 40.35 -18.85 19.20
N THR A 442 40.20 -18.15 20.33
CA THR A 442 39.06 -17.24 20.54
C THR A 442 39.23 -16.00 19.67
N LYS A 443 38.24 -15.74 18.80
CA LYS A 443 38.12 -14.49 18.04
C LYS A 443 37.02 -13.63 18.68
N THR A 444 37.20 -12.32 18.59
CA THR A 444 36.29 -11.35 19.22
C THR A 444 36.04 -10.19 18.27
N ILE A 445 34.78 -9.79 18.14
CA ILE A 445 34.38 -8.51 17.56
C ILE A 445 33.56 -7.70 18.55
N ARG A 446 33.37 -6.41 18.25
CA ARG A 446 32.57 -5.53 19.08
C ARG A 446 31.09 -5.67 18.79
N LEU A 447 30.29 -5.84 19.84
CA LEU A 447 28.84 -5.71 19.79
C LEU A 447 28.45 -4.22 19.76
N GLN A 448 27.68 -3.84 18.74
CA GLN A 448 27.31 -2.44 18.47
C GLN A 448 25.79 -2.28 18.22
N PRO A 449 25.19 -1.15 18.61
CA PRO A 449 23.84 -0.79 18.22
C PRO A 449 23.75 -0.45 16.74
N GLY A 450 22.57 -0.62 16.14
CA GLY A 450 22.33 -0.38 14.71
C GLY A 450 22.96 -1.43 13.79
N LYS A 451 23.49 -2.52 14.34
CA LYS A 451 23.96 -3.70 13.61
C LYS A 451 23.02 -4.89 13.85
N THR A 452 22.82 -5.70 12.82
CA THR A 452 22.05 -6.94 12.88
C THR A 452 22.99 -8.12 12.66
N TYR A 453 23.15 -8.96 13.67
CA TYR A 453 24.04 -10.13 13.63
C TYR A 453 23.23 -11.36 13.24
N ILE A 454 23.57 -11.98 12.11
CA ILE A 454 22.83 -13.10 11.53
C ILE A 454 23.64 -14.40 11.73
N GLN A 455 23.05 -15.36 12.43
CA GLN A 455 23.60 -16.70 12.56
C GLN A 455 23.35 -17.55 11.30
N PRO A 456 24.06 -18.67 11.11
CA PRO A 456 23.96 -19.48 9.89
C PRO A 456 22.58 -20.10 9.61
N ASN A 457 21.75 -20.28 10.64
CA ASN A 457 20.34 -20.71 10.50
C ASN A 457 19.38 -19.54 10.21
N GLY A 458 19.89 -18.32 10.05
CA GLY A 458 19.12 -17.10 9.81
C GLY A 458 18.64 -16.37 11.07
N TYR A 459 18.90 -16.91 12.28
CA TYR A 459 18.52 -16.25 13.53
C TYR A 459 19.25 -14.91 13.66
N LYS A 460 18.51 -13.84 13.97
CA LYS A 460 19.05 -12.48 14.06
C LYS A 460 19.19 -12.06 15.50
N VAL A 461 20.27 -11.38 15.86
CA VAL A 461 20.46 -10.76 17.18
C VAL A 461 20.79 -9.28 17.00
N GLU A 462 20.18 -8.43 17.81
CA GLU A 462 20.34 -6.98 17.75
C GLU A 462 20.46 -6.38 19.15
N MET A 463 21.24 -5.32 19.29
CA MET A 463 21.35 -4.54 20.52
C MET A 463 20.31 -3.40 20.49
N HIS A 464 19.31 -3.46 21.38
CA HIS A 464 18.23 -2.48 21.49
C HIS A 464 18.24 -1.75 22.83
N LYS A 465 17.96 -0.45 22.81
CA LYS A 465 17.69 0.32 24.02
C LYS A 465 16.29 -0.02 24.53
N HIS A 466 16.14 -0.14 25.85
CA HIS A 466 14.82 -0.28 26.46
C HIS A 466 14.01 1.02 26.24
N PRO A 467 12.75 0.97 25.77
CA PRO A 467 11.99 2.18 25.45
C PRO A 467 11.76 3.12 26.65
N SER A 468 11.57 2.55 27.84
CA SER A 468 11.24 3.30 29.07
C SER A 468 12.25 3.15 30.22
N ALA A 469 13.42 2.58 29.97
CA ALA A 469 14.45 2.39 31.00
C ALA A 469 15.84 2.72 30.44
N PRO A 470 16.80 3.17 31.27
CA PRO A 470 18.15 3.48 30.83
C PRO A 470 19.01 2.23 30.56
N SER A 471 18.40 1.09 30.26
CA SER A 471 19.06 -0.18 30.00
C SER A 471 19.05 -0.54 28.51
N TRP A 472 19.96 -1.43 28.14
CA TRP A 472 20.02 -2.05 26.82
C TRP A 472 19.75 -3.56 26.95
N ARG A 473 19.41 -4.19 25.84
CA ARG A 473 19.12 -5.62 25.78
C ARG A 473 19.44 -6.19 24.41
N LEU A 474 19.76 -7.47 24.38
CA LEU A 474 19.87 -8.28 23.18
C LEU A 474 18.48 -8.78 22.79
N ILE A 475 18.05 -8.48 21.56
CA ILE A 475 16.80 -8.99 20.99
C ILE A 475 17.13 -9.98 19.91
N GLY A 476 16.62 -11.19 20.06
CA GLY A 476 16.70 -12.23 19.04
C GLY A 476 15.43 -12.29 18.20
N THR A 477 15.55 -12.60 16.91
CA THR A 477 14.43 -12.78 15.97
C THR A 477 14.57 -14.10 15.24
N ASP A 478 13.51 -14.92 15.25
CA ASP A 478 13.50 -16.21 14.56
C ASP A 478 13.60 -16.05 13.04
N PRO A 479 14.25 -16.99 12.35
CA PRO A 479 14.38 -16.97 10.89
C PRO A 479 13.08 -17.31 10.16
N GLU A 480 12.24 -18.17 10.77
CA GLU A 480 10.97 -18.59 10.21
C GLU A 480 9.83 -17.83 10.85
N GLY A 481 9.00 -17.22 10.02
CA GLY A 481 7.83 -16.45 10.42
C GLY A 481 6.52 -17.15 10.05
N THR A 482 5.43 -16.62 10.59
CA THR A 482 4.08 -17.04 10.23
C THR A 482 3.45 -16.01 9.33
N LEU A 483 3.00 -16.42 8.13
CA LEU A 483 2.19 -15.58 7.27
C LEU A 483 0.74 -15.57 7.79
N CYS A 484 0.30 -14.42 8.27
CA CYS A 484 -1.04 -14.23 8.80
C CYS A 484 -1.89 -13.44 7.77
N HIS A 485 -3.02 -14.02 7.36
CA HIS A 485 -3.98 -13.42 6.43
C HIS A 485 -5.32 -13.18 7.15
N LYS A 486 -5.90 -11.98 6.99
CA LYS A 486 -7.16 -11.59 7.64
C LYS A 486 -8.16 -11.02 6.62
N PRO A 487 -8.90 -11.89 5.92
CA PRO A 487 -9.87 -11.48 4.91
C PRO A 487 -11.24 -11.14 5.51
N CYS A 488 -12.16 -10.67 4.66
CA CYS A 488 -13.61 -10.57 4.92
C CYS A 488 -14.00 -9.93 6.27
N THR A 489 -13.22 -8.95 6.73
CA THR A 489 -13.41 -8.32 8.04
C THR A 489 -14.25 -7.05 7.90
N VAL A 490 -15.40 -7.02 8.57
CA VAL A 490 -16.29 -5.86 8.64
C VAL A 490 -15.61 -4.63 9.26
N SER A 491 -16.11 -3.44 8.97
CA SER A 491 -15.62 -2.20 9.60
C SER A 491 -15.71 -2.32 11.13
N GLY A 492 -14.64 -1.93 11.84
CA GLY A 492 -14.52 -2.14 13.29
C GLY A 492 -13.98 -3.52 13.70
N GLY A 493 -13.94 -4.53 12.82
CA GLY A 493 -13.40 -5.86 13.11
C GLY A 493 -11.87 -5.96 13.20
N GLY A 494 -11.17 -4.82 13.15
CA GLY A 494 -9.72 -4.74 13.32
C GLY A 494 -8.93 -5.40 12.19
N LYS A 495 -9.32 -5.19 10.92
CA LYS A 495 -8.62 -5.77 9.76
C LYS A 495 -7.15 -5.35 9.71
N SER A 496 -6.87 -4.06 9.92
CA SER A 496 -5.51 -3.49 9.89
C SER A 496 -4.72 -3.74 11.18
N GLU A 497 -5.38 -4.13 12.28
CA GLU A 497 -4.69 -4.37 13.56
C GLU A 497 -3.71 -5.55 13.48
N ILE A 498 -3.89 -6.48 12.52
CA ILE A 498 -2.99 -7.61 12.31
C ILE A 498 -1.54 -7.23 12.00
N SER A 499 -1.33 -6.04 11.43
CA SER A 499 -0.02 -5.52 11.04
C SER A 499 0.40 -4.29 11.85
N LYS A 500 -0.39 -3.91 12.87
CA LYS A 500 -0.07 -2.76 13.72
C LYS A 500 0.98 -3.15 14.75
N SER A 501 1.83 -2.20 15.13
CA SER A 501 2.82 -2.44 16.18
C SER A 501 2.15 -2.75 17.51
N ILE A 502 2.60 -3.82 18.18
CA ILE A 502 2.19 -4.12 19.55
C ILE A 502 2.86 -3.17 20.56
N ASP A 503 4.00 -2.57 20.21
CA ASP A 503 4.80 -1.74 21.12
C ASP A 503 4.00 -0.52 21.64
N ASP A 504 3.10 0.03 20.82
CA ASP A 504 2.23 1.15 21.18
C ASP A 504 1.23 0.81 22.30
N THR A 505 1.06 -0.49 22.61
CA THR A 505 0.13 -0.99 23.62
C THR A 505 0.82 -1.49 24.89
N VAL A 506 2.15 -1.54 24.91
CA VAL A 506 2.94 -2.05 26.04
C VAL A 506 2.97 -1.01 27.17
N ILE A 507 2.53 -1.42 28.36
CA ILE A 507 2.56 -0.59 29.57
C ILE A 507 3.75 -0.99 30.42
N TYR A 508 4.57 -0.01 30.81
CA TYR A 508 5.71 -0.20 31.69
C TYR A 508 5.32 0.19 33.12
N GLY A 509 5.42 -0.76 34.05
CA GLY A 509 5.08 -0.56 35.47
C GLY A 509 6.11 -1.20 36.40
N PRO A 510 6.08 -0.85 37.69
CA PRO A 510 6.94 -1.47 38.69
C PRO A 510 6.53 -2.93 38.96
N LEU A 511 7.45 -3.71 39.54
CA LEU A 511 7.13 -5.00 40.14
C LEU A 511 6.36 -4.80 41.44
N PHE A 512 5.38 -5.68 41.70
CA PHE A 512 4.59 -5.66 42.94
C PHE A 512 5.32 -6.42 44.04
N VAL A 513 5.49 -5.78 45.20
CA VAL A 513 6.04 -6.35 46.43
C VAL A 513 5.02 -6.11 47.54
N ASP A 514 4.63 -7.16 48.26
CA ASP A 514 3.67 -7.05 49.37
C ASP A 514 4.40 -6.68 50.67
N ASP A 515 5.27 -7.58 51.13
CA ASP A 515 6.23 -7.34 52.21
C ASP A 515 7.63 -7.69 51.72
N LEU A 516 8.53 -6.69 51.70
CA LEU A 516 9.84 -6.83 51.08
C LEU A 516 10.67 -7.94 51.71
N GLN A 517 10.69 -8.05 53.03
CA GLN A 517 11.52 -9.05 53.71
C GLN A 517 10.97 -10.45 53.44
N THR A 518 9.66 -10.64 53.65
CA THR A 518 9.00 -11.94 53.45
C THR A 518 9.09 -12.43 52.00
N ASP A 519 8.87 -11.52 51.05
CA ASP A 519 8.93 -11.87 49.63
C ASP A 519 10.39 -12.19 49.21
N LEU A 520 11.39 -11.44 49.70
CA LEU A 520 12.81 -11.73 49.43
C LEU A 520 13.29 -13.03 50.10
N ASP A 521 12.82 -13.34 51.32
CA ASP A 521 13.13 -14.62 51.98
C ASP A 521 12.61 -15.80 51.13
N ARG A 522 11.42 -15.66 50.53
CA ARG A 522 10.88 -16.68 49.59
C ARG A 522 11.67 -16.77 48.29
N VAL A 523 12.16 -15.66 47.74
CA VAL A 523 13.06 -15.68 46.58
C VAL A 523 14.37 -16.40 46.92
N GLU A 524 14.94 -16.17 48.10
CA GLU A 524 16.14 -16.86 48.56
C GLU A 524 15.92 -18.37 48.67
N GLU A 525 14.78 -18.81 49.21
CA GLU A 525 14.43 -20.24 49.28
C GLU A 525 14.42 -20.90 47.89
N ILE A 526 13.90 -20.21 46.86
CA ILE A 526 13.92 -20.68 45.48
C ILE A 526 15.38 -20.81 45.01
N TYR A 527 16.22 -19.82 45.24
CA TYR A 527 17.64 -19.88 44.83
C TYR A 527 18.45 -20.98 45.51
N LEU A 528 18.09 -21.32 46.75
CA LEU A 528 18.74 -22.37 47.53
C LEU A 528 18.12 -23.75 47.33
N HIS A 529 16.98 -23.85 46.65
CA HIS A 529 16.30 -25.11 46.39
C HIS A 529 17.15 -26.08 45.54
N ASP A 530 17.05 -27.37 45.83
CA ASP A 530 17.77 -28.41 45.09
C ASP A 530 16.95 -28.94 43.90
N TYR A 531 17.33 -28.51 42.71
CA TYR A 531 16.63 -28.85 41.47
C TYR A 531 17.03 -30.19 40.85
N ARG A 532 17.92 -30.98 41.48
CA ARG A 532 18.51 -32.17 40.86
C ARG A 532 17.52 -33.32 40.66
N ASP A 533 16.50 -33.42 41.50
CA ASP A 533 15.57 -34.55 41.55
C ASP A 533 14.17 -34.22 41.00
N ARG A 534 14.04 -33.13 40.24
CA ARG A 534 12.74 -32.59 39.78
C ARG A 534 12.08 -33.36 38.64
N TYR A 535 12.83 -34.14 37.87
CA TYR A 535 12.32 -34.84 36.68
C TYR A 535 11.76 -36.22 37.01
N LYS A 536 10.72 -36.61 36.27
CA LYS A 536 10.27 -38.01 36.23
C LYS A 536 11.32 -38.89 35.55
N PRO A 537 11.38 -40.20 35.88
CA PRO A 537 12.27 -41.13 35.20
C PRO A 537 12.12 -41.08 33.68
N GLY A 538 13.22 -40.91 32.95
CA GLY A 538 13.26 -40.80 31.50
C GLY A 538 13.33 -39.36 30.95
N PHE A 539 13.10 -38.35 31.78
CA PHE A 539 13.14 -36.93 31.39
C PHE A 539 14.42 -36.20 31.86
N GLU A 540 15.37 -36.90 32.47
CA GLU A 540 16.57 -36.30 33.06
C GLU A 540 17.46 -35.59 32.03
N HIS A 541 17.39 -36.01 30.77
CA HIS A 541 18.13 -35.41 29.65
C HIS A 541 17.67 -33.99 29.29
N GLU A 542 16.51 -33.55 29.79
CA GLU A 542 15.99 -32.20 29.54
C GLU A 542 16.84 -31.08 30.17
N ASP A 543 17.73 -31.41 31.10
CA ASP A 543 18.71 -30.46 31.63
C ASP A 543 20.10 -31.07 31.73
N LYS A 544 21.01 -30.58 30.89
CA LYS A 544 22.38 -31.09 30.78
C LYS A 544 23.22 -30.88 32.04
N ASP A 545 22.88 -29.88 32.87
CA ASP A 545 23.54 -29.62 34.15
C ASP A 545 22.51 -29.28 35.25
N PRO A 546 21.94 -30.30 35.91
CA PRO A 546 20.92 -30.10 36.93
C PRO A 546 21.47 -29.52 38.24
N LYS A 547 22.80 -29.37 38.38
CA LYS A 547 23.44 -28.74 39.56
C LYS A 547 23.50 -27.22 39.45
N ARG A 548 23.30 -26.68 38.25
CA ARG A 548 23.39 -25.25 37.97
C ARG A 548 22.25 -24.50 38.65
N ARG A 549 22.59 -23.58 39.54
CA ARG A 549 21.62 -22.73 40.26
C ARG A 549 20.86 -21.77 39.33
N PRO A 550 19.66 -21.28 39.72
CA PRO A 550 18.90 -20.31 38.93
C PRO A 550 19.72 -19.09 38.51
N ILE A 551 20.52 -18.52 39.42
CA ILE A 551 21.35 -17.32 39.21
C ILE A 551 22.69 -17.58 38.51
N SER A 552 22.93 -18.77 37.99
CA SER A 552 24.20 -19.04 37.30
C SER A 552 24.32 -18.18 36.04
N PRO A 553 25.46 -17.54 35.76
CA PRO A 553 25.65 -16.77 34.53
C PRO A 553 25.57 -17.66 33.27
N ARG A 554 25.74 -18.98 33.43
CA ARG A 554 25.56 -19.93 32.34
C ARG A 554 24.10 -20.29 32.10
N ARG A 555 23.14 -19.71 32.81
CA ARG A 555 21.70 -20.03 32.76
C ARG A 555 20.94 -18.84 32.18
N SER A 556 20.25 -19.06 31.07
CA SER A 556 19.43 -18.00 30.46
C SER A 556 18.15 -17.76 31.26
N LEU A 557 17.63 -16.52 31.20
CA LEU A 557 16.34 -16.17 31.83
C LEU A 557 15.21 -17.11 31.38
N GLY A 558 15.13 -17.42 30.08
CA GLY A 558 14.13 -18.36 29.57
C GLY A 558 14.23 -19.77 30.19
N SER A 559 15.44 -20.23 30.51
CA SER A 559 15.63 -21.52 31.20
C SER A 559 15.29 -21.48 32.69
N VAL A 560 15.32 -20.31 33.33
CA VAL A 560 14.81 -20.10 34.70
C VAL A 560 13.29 -20.09 34.69
N ILE A 561 12.66 -19.39 33.72
CA ILE A 561 11.21 -19.43 33.54
C ILE A 561 10.75 -20.88 33.32
N LYS A 562 11.41 -21.66 32.44
CA LYS A 562 11.11 -23.09 32.25
C LYS A 562 11.30 -23.90 33.55
N LEU A 563 12.31 -23.60 34.35
CA LEU A 563 12.55 -24.29 35.63
C LEU A 563 11.37 -24.10 36.58
N LEU A 564 10.84 -22.88 36.64
CA LEU A 564 9.79 -22.46 37.57
C LEU A 564 8.37 -22.52 36.98
N THR A 565 8.21 -23.14 35.80
CA THR A 565 6.90 -23.35 35.16
C THR A 565 6.53 -24.83 35.25
N PRO A 566 5.36 -25.20 35.79
CA PRO A 566 4.92 -26.58 35.86
C PRO A 566 5.00 -27.30 34.51
N SER A 567 5.40 -28.57 34.54
CA SER A 567 5.63 -29.36 33.32
C SER A 567 5.23 -30.83 33.53
N PRO A 568 4.66 -31.50 32.52
CA PRO A 568 4.37 -32.93 32.60
C PRO A 568 5.63 -33.80 32.81
N SER A 569 6.81 -33.30 32.43
CA SER A 569 8.10 -33.97 32.61
C SER A 569 8.61 -33.94 34.06
N TYR A 570 8.06 -33.05 34.90
CA TYR A 570 8.44 -32.94 36.30
C TYR A 570 7.67 -33.93 37.18
N LYS A 571 8.27 -34.31 38.31
CA LYS A 571 7.61 -35.07 39.38
C LYS A 571 6.41 -34.29 39.92
N ASP A 572 5.39 -35.02 40.36
CA ASP A 572 4.13 -34.42 40.79
C ASP A 572 4.36 -33.55 42.05
N GLU A 573 5.22 -33.98 42.97
CA GLU A 573 5.58 -33.20 44.17
C GLU A 573 6.29 -31.88 43.82
N TYR A 574 7.08 -31.87 42.74
CA TYR A 574 7.74 -30.65 42.28
C TYR A 574 6.75 -29.68 41.63
N ASN A 575 5.80 -30.20 40.85
CA ASN A 575 4.74 -29.37 40.27
C ASN A 575 3.81 -28.79 41.35
N GLU A 576 3.51 -29.55 42.41
CA GLU A 576 2.78 -29.05 43.58
C GLU A 576 3.54 -27.90 44.26
N TRP A 577 4.85 -28.06 44.50
CA TRP A 577 5.68 -26.99 45.05
C TRP A 577 5.70 -25.74 44.15
N LEU A 578 5.80 -25.90 42.82
CA LEU A 578 5.76 -24.78 41.89
C LEU A 578 4.41 -24.04 41.91
N ALA A 579 3.30 -24.78 42.05
CA ALA A 579 1.96 -24.20 42.11
C ALA A 579 1.72 -23.37 43.38
N ASP A 580 2.44 -23.69 44.47
CA ASP A 580 2.39 -22.96 45.73
C ASP A 580 3.16 -21.63 45.69
N ILE A 581 4.02 -21.40 44.68
CA ILE A 581 4.78 -20.15 44.55
C ILE A 581 3.86 -19.04 44.03
N PRO A 582 3.65 -17.93 44.79
CA PRO A 582 2.80 -16.84 44.33
C PRO A 582 3.35 -16.17 43.06
N PRO A 583 2.52 -15.73 42.10
CA PRO A 583 2.97 -15.07 40.88
C PRO A 583 3.85 -13.84 41.10
N ARG A 584 3.64 -13.09 42.20
CA ARG A 584 4.49 -11.94 42.56
C ARG A 584 5.92 -12.36 42.89
N ILE A 585 6.11 -13.54 43.50
CA ILE A 585 7.44 -14.07 43.84
C ILE A 585 8.16 -14.54 42.57
N LEU A 586 7.43 -15.12 41.60
CA LEU A 586 8.00 -15.49 40.30
C LEU A 586 8.41 -14.28 39.44
N ALA A 587 7.80 -13.13 39.67
CA ALA A 587 8.11 -11.89 38.96
C ALA A 587 9.31 -11.13 39.54
N LEU A 588 9.65 -11.39 40.81
CA LEU A 588 10.84 -10.87 41.51
C LEU A 588 12.06 -11.75 41.20
#